data_AF-A0A1B8P6Q6-F1
#
_entry.id   AF-A0A1B8P6Q6-F1
#
_cell.length_a   1.000
_cell.length_b   1.000
_cell.length_c   1.000
_cell.angle_alpha   90.00
_cell.angle_beta   90.00
_cell.angle_gamma   90.00
#
_symmetry.space_group_name_H-M   'P 1'
#
loop_
_entity.id
_entity.type
_entity.pdbx_description
1 polymer ?
#
loop_
_entity_poly.entity_id
_entity_poly.type
_entity_poly.pdbx_seq_one_letter_code
_entity_poly.pdbx_strand_id
1 'polypeptide(L)'
;MMAALDGAYASQEPIVVTLWSPHWAFAEYDLKYLEDPKGVYGENETIYWFSRGDFASDDPWLTEVLNAWKMDDDTLGGLMATIEEVGDPVEGAQQWIDNHRDTIDQWLAASEAAN
;
A
#
# COMPACT_ATOMS: atom_id res chain seq x y z
N MET A 1 -9.35 -1.72 15.56
CA MET A 1 -10.36 -1.48 14.51
C MET A 1 -10.66 -2.79 13.78
N MET A 2 -9.69 -3.44 13.13
CA MET A 2 -9.89 -4.70 12.41
C MET A 2 -10.51 -5.84 13.24
N ALA A 3 -10.07 -6.07 14.47
CA ALA A 3 -10.69 -7.09 15.33
C ALA A 3 -12.19 -6.86 15.62
N ALA A 4 -12.64 -5.59 15.65
CA ALA A 4 -14.06 -5.28 15.81
C ALA A 4 -14.84 -5.48 14.51
N LEU A 5 -14.22 -5.17 13.36
CA LEU A 5 -14.78 -5.48 12.05
C LEU A 5 -14.95 -6.98 11.86
N ASP A 6 -13.91 -7.76 12.14
CA ASP A 6 -13.93 -9.23 12.05
C ASP A 6 -15.05 -9.84 12.91
N GLY A 7 -15.13 -9.45 14.19
CA GLY A 7 -16.17 -9.95 15.08
C GLY A 7 -17.60 -9.60 14.64
N ALA A 8 -17.81 -8.36 14.15
CA ALA A 8 -19.11 -7.94 13.63
C ALA A 8 -19.46 -8.64 12.31
N TYR A 9 -18.48 -8.82 11.43
CA TYR A 9 -18.67 -9.52 10.15
C TYR A 9 -19.03 -10.99 10.37
N ALA A 10 -18.29 -11.69 11.24
CA ALA A 10 -18.57 -13.08 11.60
C ALA A 10 -19.95 -13.25 12.28
N SER A 11 -20.38 -12.25 13.07
CA SER A 11 -21.68 -12.25 13.75
C SER A 11 -22.82 -11.67 12.90
N GLN A 12 -22.53 -11.24 11.66
CA GLN A 12 -23.45 -10.54 10.76
C GLN A 12 -24.13 -9.31 11.40
N GLU A 13 -23.40 -8.60 12.25
CA GLU A 13 -23.85 -7.39 12.92
C GLU A 13 -23.46 -6.12 12.14
N PRO A 14 -24.31 -5.07 12.12
CA PRO A 14 -23.97 -3.82 11.47
C PRO A 14 -22.77 -3.13 12.13
N ILE A 15 -21.80 -2.70 11.32
CA ILE A 15 -20.66 -1.90 11.79
C ILE A 15 -20.30 -0.82 10.76
N VAL A 16 -19.80 0.31 11.26
CA VAL A 16 -19.15 1.36 10.45
C VAL A 16 -17.76 1.57 11.00
N VAL A 17 -16.76 1.55 10.12
CA VAL A 17 -15.35 1.78 10.47
C VAL A 17 -14.74 2.83 9.56
N THR A 18 -13.74 3.54 10.06
CA THR A 18 -12.86 4.37 9.24
C THR A 18 -11.84 3.47 8.54
N LEU A 19 -11.88 3.40 7.21
CA LEU A 19 -11.00 2.56 6.39
C LEU A 19 -10.56 3.33 5.14
N TRP A 20 -9.46 2.92 4.53
CA TRP A 20 -8.85 3.55 3.35
C TRP A 20 -8.53 2.51 2.29
N SER A 21 -8.36 2.96 1.04
CA SER A 21 -7.84 2.15 -0.06
C SER A 21 -6.47 2.66 -0.47
N PRO A 22 -5.52 1.77 -0.81
CA PRO A 22 -5.63 0.31 -0.75
C PRO A 22 -5.47 -0.25 0.68
N HIS A 23 -6.23 -1.31 1.00
CA HIS A 23 -6.13 -2.06 2.26
C HIS A 23 -6.62 -3.50 2.07
N TRP A 24 -5.94 -4.48 2.70
CA TRP A 24 -6.23 -5.91 2.55
C TRP A 24 -7.67 -6.30 2.89
N ALA A 25 -8.30 -5.57 3.82
CA ALA A 25 -9.68 -5.80 4.24
C ALA A 25 -10.71 -5.76 3.09
N PHE A 26 -10.46 -5.00 2.01
CA PHE A 26 -11.37 -5.00 0.86
C PHE A 26 -11.28 -6.27 0.01
N ALA A 27 -10.20 -7.05 0.14
CA ALA A 27 -10.07 -8.36 -0.49
C ALA A 27 -10.71 -9.47 0.36
N GLU A 28 -10.63 -9.34 1.69
CA GLU A 28 -11.11 -10.35 2.63
C GLU A 28 -12.63 -10.23 2.93
N TYR A 29 -13.14 -9.01 3.00
CA TYR A 29 -14.51 -8.71 3.41
C TYR A 29 -15.30 -8.02 2.29
N ASP A 30 -16.61 -8.30 2.21
CA ASP A 30 -17.53 -7.58 1.31
C ASP A 30 -17.90 -6.20 1.88
N LEU A 31 -16.99 -5.24 1.68
CA LEU A 31 -17.12 -3.86 2.17
C LEU A 31 -17.53 -2.90 1.06
N LYS A 32 -18.18 -1.80 1.45
CA LYS A 32 -18.50 -0.69 0.56
C LYS A 32 -18.23 0.65 1.22
N TYR A 33 -17.84 1.63 0.41
CA TYR A 33 -17.79 3.01 0.84
C TYR A 33 -19.19 3.60 1.02
N LEU A 34 -19.33 4.48 2.01
CA LEU A 34 -20.51 5.33 2.17
C LEU A 34 -20.31 6.62 1.38
N GLU A 35 -21.38 7.20 0.86
CA GLU A 35 -21.34 8.50 0.18
C GLU A 35 -20.90 9.61 1.16
N ASP A 36 -19.96 10.45 0.73
CA ASP A 36 -19.52 11.64 1.47
C ASP A 36 -20.00 12.94 0.79
N PRO A 37 -21.28 13.33 0.96
CA PRO A 37 -21.85 14.49 0.28
C PRO A 37 -21.26 15.83 0.73
N LYS A 38 -20.51 15.84 1.84
CA LYS A 38 -19.84 17.04 2.36
C LYS A 38 -18.36 17.08 2.01
N GLY A 39 -17.81 16.03 1.41
CA GLY A 39 -16.39 15.92 1.04
C GLY A 39 -15.46 16.10 2.23
N VAL A 40 -15.84 15.60 3.41
CA VAL A 40 -15.03 15.71 4.63
C VAL A 40 -13.72 14.93 4.51
N TYR A 41 -13.71 13.83 3.75
CA TYR A 41 -12.53 13.00 3.51
C TYR A 41 -11.74 13.40 2.25
N GLY A 42 -12.20 14.41 1.51
CA GLY A 42 -11.62 14.79 0.22
C GLY A 42 -12.09 13.89 -0.94
N GLU A 43 -11.38 13.98 -2.05
CA GLU A 43 -11.66 13.18 -3.26
C GLU A 43 -10.70 11.99 -3.32
N ASN A 44 -9.74 12.00 -4.26
CA ASN A 44 -8.74 10.96 -4.38
C ASN A 44 -7.50 11.32 -3.57
N GLU A 45 -7.04 10.38 -2.76
CA GLU A 45 -5.74 10.46 -2.10
C GLU A 45 -4.65 9.86 -2.98
N THR A 46 -3.42 10.28 -2.75
CA THR A 46 -2.24 9.72 -3.43
C THR A 46 -1.14 9.52 -2.42
N ILE A 47 -0.45 8.39 -2.53
CA ILE A 47 0.65 8.04 -1.64
C ILE A 47 1.93 8.66 -2.21
N TYR A 48 2.63 9.42 -1.36
CA TYR A 48 3.91 10.04 -1.70
C TYR A 48 4.97 9.57 -0.71
N TRP A 49 6.17 9.32 -1.21
CA TRP A 49 7.35 9.24 -0.36
C TRP A 49 7.89 10.66 -0.12
N PHE A 50 8.50 10.88 1.05
CA PHE A 50 9.12 12.16 1.40
C PHE A 50 10.40 11.91 2.20
N SER A 51 11.31 12.87 2.18
CA SER A 51 12.59 12.80 2.85
C SER A 51 13.01 14.16 3.42
N ARG A 52 14.14 14.19 4.13
CA ARG A 52 14.78 15.46 4.56
C ARG A 52 15.34 16.20 3.35
N GLY A 53 15.43 17.54 3.44
CA GLY A 53 15.78 18.40 2.30
C GLY A 53 17.07 18.02 1.57
N ASP A 54 18.11 17.59 2.29
CA ASP A 54 19.42 17.27 1.69
C ASP A 54 19.56 15.80 1.24
N PHE A 55 18.50 14.98 1.38
CA PHE A 55 18.56 13.55 1.09
C PHE A 55 18.95 13.23 -0.35
N ALA A 56 18.41 13.97 -1.32
CA ALA A 56 18.69 13.76 -2.74
C ALA A 56 20.16 13.95 -3.11
N SER A 57 20.85 14.85 -2.41
CA SER A 57 22.29 15.08 -2.61
C SER A 57 23.14 14.00 -1.93
N ASP A 58 22.68 13.51 -0.78
CA ASP A 58 23.41 12.52 0.02
C ASP A 58 23.27 11.11 -0.54
N ASP A 59 22.11 10.79 -1.13
CA ASP A 59 21.85 9.51 -1.80
C ASP A 59 21.05 9.72 -3.11
N PRO A 60 21.75 10.13 -4.19
CA PRO A 60 21.10 10.33 -5.49
C PRO A 60 20.58 9.01 -6.07
N TRP A 61 21.24 7.89 -5.78
CA TRP A 61 20.85 6.58 -6.28
C TRP A 61 19.49 6.17 -5.71
N LEU A 62 19.33 6.19 -4.38
CA LEU A 62 18.07 5.81 -3.74
C LEU A 62 16.96 6.80 -4.06
N THR A 63 17.28 8.08 -4.27
CA THR A 63 16.31 9.09 -4.71
C THR A 63 15.70 8.75 -6.06
N GLU A 64 16.50 8.30 -7.03
CA GLU A 64 15.96 7.87 -8.33
C GLU A 64 15.11 6.60 -8.22
N VAL A 65 15.52 5.63 -7.39
CA VAL A 65 14.72 4.44 -7.13
C VAL A 65 13.36 4.81 -6.52
N LEU A 66 13.34 5.70 -5.53
CA LEU A 66 12.10 6.15 -4.88
C LEU A 66 11.24 7.02 -5.81
N ASN A 67 11.85 7.81 -6.71
CA ASN A 67 11.12 8.54 -7.76
C ASN A 67 10.43 7.60 -8.75
N ALA A 68 11.05 6.45 -9.05
CA ALA A 68 10.47 5.44 -9.93
C ALA A 68 9.43 4.56 -9.21
N TRP A 69 9.48 4.50 -7.88
CA TRP A 69 8.53 3.73 -7.09
C TRP A 69 7.10 4.23 -7.31
N LYS A 70 6.27 3.35 -7.87
CA LYS A 70 4.85 3.58 -8.06
C LYS A 70 4.10 2.26 -7.97
N MET A 71 3.06 2.25 -7.16
CA MET A 71 2.12 1.14 -7.04
C MET A 71 0.71 1.68 -7.24
N ASP A 72 -0.14 0.89 -7.89
CA ASP A 72 -1.59 1.09 -7.87
C ASP A 72 -2.23 0.32 -6.69
N ASP A 73 -3.54 0.48 -6.54
CA ASP A 73 -4.29 -0.10 -5.43
C ASP A 73 -4.20 -1.64 -5.39
N ASP A 74 -4.21 -2.28 -6.57
CA ASP A 74 -4.11 -3.74 -6.68
C ASP A 74 -2.71 -4.24 -6.27
N THR A 75 -1.66 -3.57 -6.76
CA THR A 75 -0.26 -3.93 -6.47
C THR A 75 0.04 -3.76 -4.98
N LEU A 76 -0.31 -2.60 -4.41
CA LEU A 76 -0.05 -2.31 -3.00
C LEU A 76 -0.97 -3.14 -2.07
N GLY A 77 -2.23 -3.33 -2.45
CA GLY A 77 -3.17 -4.20 -1.75
C GLY A 77 -2.71 -5.65 -1.71
N GLY A 78 -2.18 -6.18 -2.83
CA GLY A 78 -1.62 -7.53 -2.90
C GLY A 78 -0.39 -7.72 -2.02
N LEU A 79 0.50 -6.72 -1.94
CA LEU A 79 1.61 -6.73 -0.99
C LEU A 79 1.12 -6.80 0.46
N MET A 80 0.14 -5.97 0.82
CA MET A 80 -0.43 -5.97 2.17
C MET A 80 -1.10 -7.31 2.52
N ALA A 81 -1.84 -7.89 1.58
CA ALA A 81 -2.48 -9.20 1.77
C ALA A 81 -1.44 -10.31 1.99
N THR A 82 -0.36 -10.32 1.19
CA THR A 82 0.74 -11.30 1.34
C THR A 82 1.39 -11.18 2.72
N ILE A 83 1.63 -9.95 3.19
CA ILE A 83 2.20 -9.70 4.52
C ILE A 83 1.26 -10.20 5.63
N GLU A 84 -0.04 -9.96 5.51
CA GLU A 84 -1.02 -10.42 6.49
C GLU A 84 -1.13 -11.95 6.52
N GLU A 85 -1.11 -12.62 5.36
CA GLU A 85 -1.16 -14.09 5.26
C GLU A 85 0.08 -14.75 5.88
N VAL A 86 1.27 -14.20 5.63
CA VAL A 86 2.53 -14.72 6.17
C VAL A 86 2.68 -14.43 7.67
N GLY A 87 2.16 -13.29 8.12
CA GLY A 87 2.25 -12.86 9.52
C GLY A 87 3.62 -12.30 9.94
N ASP A 88 4.59 -12.27 9.04
CA ASP A 88 5.86 -11.56 9.19
C ASP A 88 6.07 -10.57 8.03
N PRO A 89 6.24 -9.26 8.31
CA PRO A 89 6.38 -8.25 7.26
C PRO A 89 7.60 -8.41 6.35
N VAL A 90 8.72 -8.91 6.87
CA VAL A 90 9.96 -9.05 6.09
C VAL A 90 9.85 -10.26 5.17
N GLU A 91 9.40 -11.38 5.70
CA GLU A 91 9.16 -12.60 4.92
C GLU A 91 8.06 -12.39 3.88
N GLY A 92 6.95 -11.75 4.25
CA GLY A 92 5.86 -11.44 3.33
C GLY A 92 6.27 -10.48 2.21
N ALA A 93 7.05 -9.44 2.53
CA ALA A 93 7.60 -8.55 1.52
C ALA A 93 8.57 -9.28 0.58
N GLN A 94 9.43 -10.16 1.12
CA GLN A 94 10.35 -10.96 0.31
C GLN A 94 9.59 -11.90 -0.63
N GLN A 95 8.57 -12.61 -0.13
CA GLN A 95 7.72 -13.48 -0.94
C GLN A 95 6.99 -12.70 -2.03
N TRP A 96 6.50 -11.50 -1.74
CA TRP A 96 5.89 -10.63 -2.73
C TRP A 96 6.92 -10.19 -3.80
N ILE A 97 8.11 -9.78 -3.38
CA ILE A 97 9.23 -9.39 -4.27
C ILE A 97 9.59 -10.54 -5.22
N ASP A 98 9.68 -11.76 -4.71
CA ASP A 98 10.03 -12.94 -5.53
C ASP A 98 9.03 -13.19 -6.66
N ASN A 99 7.76 -12.80 -6.45
CA ASN A 99 6.69 -12.90 -7.44
C ASN A 99 6.53 -11.64 -8.32
N HIS A 100 7.19 -10.53 -7.97
CA HIS A 100 7.06 -9.22 -8.65
C HIS A 100 8.43 -8.65 -9.05
N ARG A 101 9.39 -9.53 -9.37
CA ARG A 101 10.78 -9.16 -9.71
C ARG A 101 10.86 -8.12 -10.81
N ASP A 102 10.06 -8.27 -11.88
CA ASP A 102 10.05 -7.32 -13.00
C ASP A 102 9.71 -5.89 -12.55
N THR A 103 8.77 -5.74 -11.62
CA THR A 103 8.39 -4.44 -11.05
C THR A 103 9.50 -3.85 -10.19
N ILE A 104 10.13 -4.67 -9.35
CA ILE A 104 11.27 -4.25 -8.52
C ILE A 104 12.45 -3.83 -9.38
N ASP A 105 12.80 -4.65 -10.37
CA ASP A 105 13.94 -4.41 -11.24
C ASP A 105 13.73 -3.13 -12.09
N GLN A 106 12.49 -2.79 -12.46
CA GLN A 106 12.16 -1.51 -13.09
C GLN A 106 12.48 -0.30 -12.20
N TRP A 107 12.13 -0.36 -10.90
CA TRP A 107 12.45 0.74 -9.98
C TRP A 107 13.96 0.88 -9.77
N LEU A 108 14.67 -0.24 -9.68
CA LEU A 108 16.12 -0.25 -9.54
C LEU A 108 16.83 0.28 -10.79
N ALA A 109 16.36 -0.11 -11.99
CA ALA A 109 16.94 0.30 -13.26
C ALA A 109 16.79 1.81 -13.55
N ALA A 110 15.80 2.49 -12.96
CA ALA A 110 15.63 3.94 -13.12
C ALA A 110 16.88 4.74 -12.69
N SER A 111 17.60 4.23 -11.69
CA SER A 111 18.87 4.82 -11.23
C SER A 111 20.04 4.63 -12.20
N GLU A 112 20.00 3.60 -13.06
CA GLU A 112 21.07 3.31 -14.03
C GLU A 112 21.00 4.26 -15.23
N ALA A 113 19.80 4.75 -15.58
CA ALA A 113 19.61 5.71 -16.66
C ALA A 113 19.99 7.16 -16.29
N ALA A 114 20.18 7.44 -15.00
CA ALA A 114 20.51 8.75 -14.46
C ALA A 114 22.03 8.98 -14.24
N ASN A 115 22.87 7.97 -14.51
CA ASN A 115 24.33 8.03 -14.40
C ASN A 115 25.03 8.15 -15.76
#